data_AF-A0A963NKE3-F1
#
_entry.id   AF-A0A963NKE3-F1
#
_cell.length_a   1.000
_cell.length_b   1.000
_cell.length_c   1.000
_cell.angle_alpha   90.00
_cell.angle_beta   90.00
_cell.angle_gamma   90.00
#
_symmetry.space_group_name_H-M   'P 1'
#
loop_
_entity.id
_entity.type
_entity.pdbx_description
1 polymer ?
#
loop_
_entity_poly.entity_id
_entity_poly.type
_entity_poly.pdbx_seq_one_letter_code
_entity_poly.pdbx_strand_id
1 'polypeptide(L)'
;TTARYYTPSGKSIQAKGIVPDVMIDETAEGNLFAALRMREADLDKHLSSGQGAEVQDAAREKAREEARKRLEEEAKKTPAERRIPEFGSDKDFPLQQAVNQLRGQPVLVSKTQTERKEEKKAP
;
A
#
# COMPACT_ATOMS: atom_id res chain seq x y z
N THR A 1 12.70 15.02 15.49
CA THR A 1 13.29 14.84 14.14
C THR A 1 14.25 15.96 13.83
N THR A 2 15.46 15.66 13.36
CA THR A 2 16.54 16.64 13.12
C THR A 2 16.88 16.85 11.64
N ALA A 3 16.41 15.96 10.76
CA ALA A 3 16.68 16.00 9.32
C ALA A 3 15.46 15.54 8.52
N ARG A 4 15.43 15.88 7.23
CA ARG A 4 14.43 15.46 6.26
C ARG A 4 15.12 14.78 5.08
N TYR A 5 14.53 13.71 4.58
CA TYR A 5 15.08 12.93 3.46
C TYR A 5 14.33 13.22 2.16
N TYR A 6 15.09 13.36 1.08
CA TYR A 6 14.60 13.60 -0.27
C TYR A 6 15.19 12.58 -1.22
N THR A 7 14.41 12.18 -2.23
CA THR A 7 14.93 11.40 -3.36
C THR A 7 15.94 12.24 -4.17
N PRO A 8 16.79 11.62 -5.01
CA PRO A 8 17.67 12.38 -5.93
C PRO A 8 16.92 13.36 -6.84
N SER A 9 15.64 13.09 -7.11
CA SER A 9 14.75 13.98 -7.87
C SER A 9 14.19 15.17 -7.07
N GLY A 10 14.55 15.29 -5.79
CA GLY A 10 14.09 16.34 -4.87
C GLY A 10 12.72 16.09 -4.24
N LYS A 11 12.08 14.93 -4.47
CA LYS A 11 10.78 14.58 -3.84
C LYS A 11 10.96 14.18 -2.38
N SER A 12 10.16 14.77 -1.48
CA SER A 12 10.03 14.40 -0.07
C SER A 12 9.26 13.09 0.08
N ILE A 13 9.78 12.18 0.89
CA ILE A 13 9.13 10.89 1.19
C ILE A 13 8.26 10.94 2.45
N GLN A 14 8.37 12.00 3.25
CA GLN A 14 7.64 12.17 4.51
C GLN A 14 6.13 12.24 4.24
N ALA A 15 5.32 11.54 5.05
CA ALA A 15 3.86 11.45 4.96
C ALA A 15 3.29 10.81 3.66
N LYS A 16 3.99 10.92 2.54
CA LYS A 16 3.58 10.40 1.23
C LYS A 16 4.09 8.99 0.94
N GLY A 17 5.31 8.67 1.38
CA GLY A 17 6.02 7.43 1.03
C GLY A 17 6.48 7.40 -0.43
N ILE A 18 6.90 6.21 -0.88
CA ILE A 18 7.22 5.93 -2.29
C ILE A 18 6.01 5.21 -2.90
N VAL A 19 5.51 5.72 -4.03
CA VAL A 19 4.47 5.04 -4.80
C VAL A 19 5.17 3.98 -5.66
N PRO A 20 4.79 2.70 -5.55
CA PRO A 20 5.38 1.67 -6.39
C PRO A 20 4.88 1.82 -7.83
N ASP A 21 5.73 1.49 -8.79
CA ASP A 21 5.36 1.55 -10.22
C ASP A 21 4.29 0.50 -10.58
N VAL A 22 4.31 -0.65 -9.89
CA VAL A 22 3.31 -1.72 -10.02
C VAL A 22 2.75 -2.04 -8.65
N MET A 23 1.46 -1.78 -8.46
CA MET A 23 0.76 -2.14 -7.24
C MET A 23 0.51 -3.66 -7.25
N ILE A 24 1.05 -4.37 -6.28
CA ILE A 24 0.88 -5.83 -6.12
C ILE A 24 0.31 -6.09 -4.73
N ASP A 25 -0.77 -6.88 -4.68
CA ASP A 25 -1.38 -7.33 -3.43
C ASP A 25 -0.67 -8.60 -2.91
N GLU A 26 -0.87 -8.94 -1.65
CA GLU A 26 -0.27 -10.15 -1.05
C GLU A 26 -0.88 -11.46 -1.59
N THR A 27 -2.06 -11.38 -2.21
CA THR A 27 -2.79 -12.52 -2.79
C THR A 27 -3.45 -12.11 -4.12
N ALA A 28 -3.81 -13.10 -4.94
CA ALA A 28 -4.52 -12.89 -6.21
C ALA A 28 -5.95 -12.31 -6.04
N GLU A 29 -6.54 -12.53 -4.88
CA GLU A 29 -7.88 -12.07 -4.50
C GLU A 29 -7.86 -10.64 -3.96
N GLY A 30 -6.66 -10.10 -3.70
CA GLY A 30 -6.42 -8.76 -3.19
C GLY A 30 -6.12 -8.75 -1.70
N ASN A 31 -5.49 -7.67 -1.24
CA ASN A 31 -5.11 -7.55 0.16
C ASN A 31 -6.23 -6.84 0.95
N LEU A 32 -7.06 -7.61 1.64
CA LEU A 32 -8.13 -7.13 2.52
C LEU A 32 -7.63 -6.13 3.58
N PHE A 33 -6.35 -6.22 3.96
CA PHE A 33 -5.73 -5.39 4.98
C PHE A 33 -4.92 -4.23 4.41
N ALA A 34 -4.84 -4.06 3.09
CA ALA A 34 -4.07 -2.96 2.49
C ALA A 34 -4.57 -1.58 2.94
N ALA A 35 -5.89 -1.39 3.07
CA ALA A 35 -6.49 -0.15 3.57
C ALA A 35 -6.24 0.10 5.07
N LEU A 36 -5.96 -0.97 5.83
CA LEU A 36 -5.66 -0.93 7.26
C LEU A 36 -4.18 -0.66 7.54
N ARG A 37 -3.32 -0.69 6.52
CA ARG A 37 -1.90 -0.39 6.68
C ARG A 37 -1.71 1.03 7.22
N MET A 38 -1.02 1.11 8.34
CA MET A 38 -0.62 2.37 8.97
C MET A 38 0.38 3.08 8.06
N ARG A 39 0.15 4.38 7.84
CA ARG A 39 1.10 5.29 7.19
C ARG A 39 1.60 6.30 8.20
N GLU A 40 2.73 6.92 7.87
CA GLU A 40 3.25 8.06 8.63
C GLU A 40 2.22 9.19 8.73
N ALA A 41 1.54 9.56 7.63
CA ALA A 41 0.50 10.58 7.62
C ALA A 41 -0.70 10.31 8.53
N ASP A 42 -0.88 9.06 8.98
CA ASP A 42 -1.98 8.69 9.86
C ASP A 42 -1.62 8.90 11.36
N LEU A 43 -0.37 9.31 11.67
CA LEU A 43 0.08 9.56 13.04
C LEU A 43 -0.22 11.00 13.49
N ASP A 44 -0.63 11.20 14.74
CA ASP A 44 -1.00 12.52 15.29
C ASP A 44 0.10 13.59 15.13
N LYS A 45 1.37 13.20 15.33
CA LYS A 45 2.54 14.09 15.28
C LYS A 45 3.44 13.85 14.08
N HIS A 46 2.88 13.44 12.95
CA HIS A 46 3.65 13.30 11.71
C HIS A 46 4.17 14.64 11.20
N LEU A 47 5.28 14.60 10.47
CA LEU A 47 5.79 15.79 9.79
C LEU A 47 5.15 15.93 8.43
N SER A 48 4.72 17.14 8.11
CA SER A 48 4.22 17.44 6.77
C SER A 48 5.31 17.28 5.72
N SER A 49 4.93 16.85 4.51
CA SER A 49 5.88 16.63 3.41
C SER A 49 6.59 17.92 2.96
N GLY A 50 5.95 19.08 3.16
CA GLY A 50 6.40 20.40 2.68
C GLY A 50 6.28 20.58 1.15
N GLN A 51 5.74 19.59 0.45
CA GLN A 51 5.59 19.56 -1.01
C GLN A 51 4.18 19.09 -1.36
N GLY A 52 3.26 20.03 -1.59
CA GLY A 52 1.85 19.77 -1.87
C GLY A 52 0.95 19.85 -0.63
N ALA A 53 -0.37 19.83 -0.87
CA ALA A 53 -1.36 19.85 0.20
C ALA A 53 -1.56 18.44 0.78
N GLU A 54 -1.53 18.31 2.10
CA GLU A 54 -1.90 17.08 2.80
C GLU A 54 -3.42 17.01 2.87
N VAL A 55 -4.01 16.34 1.86
CA VAL A 55 -5.46 16.15 1.80
C VAL A 55 -5.82 14.87 2.56
N GLN A 56 -6.68 15.02 3.57
CA GLN A 56 -7.34 13.88 4.18
C GLN A 56 -8.27 13.22 3.16
N ASP A 57 -7.94 11.99 2.80
CA ASP A 57 -8.59 11.26 1.72
C ASP A 57 -9.84 10.56 2.27
N ALA A 58 -10.99 11.22 2.19
CA ALA A 58 -12.27 10.71 2.72
C ALA A 58 -12.68 9.37 2.07
N ALA A 59 -12.25 9.11 0.84
CA ALA A 59 -12.45 7.80 0.19
C ALA A 59 -11.65 6.70 0.88
N ARG A 60 -10.44 7.02 1.37
CA ARG A 60 -9.61 6.08 2.13
C ARG A 60 -10.16 5.80 3.52
N GLU A 61 -10.70 6.80 4.22
CA GLU A 61 -11.34 6.56 5.53
C GLU A 61 -12.52 5.59 5.40
N LYS A 62 -13.38 5.77 4.39
CA LYS A 62 -14.46 4.82 4.08
C LYS A 62 -13.93 3.43 3.75
N ALA A 63 -12.90 3.33 2.92
CA ALA A 63 -12.26 2.05 2.59
C ALA A 63 -11.66 1.36 3.84
N ARG A 64 -11.11 2.15 4.78
CA ARG A 64 -10.57 1.65 6.04
C ARG A 64 -11.69 1.15 6.97
N GLU A 65 -12.80 1.87 7.07
CA GLU A 65 -13.97 1.43 7.84
C GLU A 65 -14.56 0.13 7.28
N GLU A 66 -14.71 0.05 5.95
CA GLU A 66 -15.18 -1.17 5.28
C GLU A 66 -14.20 -2.34 5.49
N ALA A 67 -12.89 -2.10 5.38
CA ALA A 67 -11.87 -3.11 5.66
C ALA A 67 -11.88 -3.56 7.13
N ARG A 68 -12.12 -2.66 8.10
CA ARG A 68 -12.29 -3.05 9.52
C ARG A 68 -13.51 -3.94 9.71
N LYS A 69 -14.62 -3.63 9.06
CA LYS A 69 -15.84 -4.43 9.13
C LYS A 69 -15.63 -5.83 8.53
N ARG A 70 -14.97 -5.92 7.36
CA ARG A 70 -14.60 -7.20 6.75
C ARG A 70 -13.62 -8.01 7.62
N LEU A 71 -12.63 -7.34 8.22
CA LEU A 71 -11.72 -7.95 9.18
C LEU A 71 -12.47 -8.54 10.39
N GLU A 72 -13.45 -7.83 10.93
CA GLU A 72 -14.24 -8.33 12.08
C GLU A 72 -15.09 -9.56 11.69
N GLU A 73 -15.65 -9.57 10.48
CA GLU A 73 -16.40 -10.70 9.92
C GLU A 73 -15.50 -11.93 9.67
N GLU A 74 -14.30 -11.72 9.13
CA GLU A 74 -13.32 -12.79 8.90
C GLU A 74 -12.62 -13.24 10.19
N ALA A 75 -12.47 -12.36 11.18
CA ALA A 75 -11.92 -12.72 12.48
C ALA A 75 -12.83 -13.69 13.26
N LYS A 76 -14.13 -13.75 12.92
CA LYS A 76 -15.08 -14.75 13.42
C LYS A 76 -14.93 -16.12 12.73
N LYS A 77 -14.23 -16.20 11.59
CA LYS A 77 -13.88 -17.47 10.90
C LYS A 77 -12.60 -18.07 11.50
N THR A 78 -12.41 -19.37 11.30
CA THR A 78 -11.42 -20.19 12.02
C THR A 78 -9.97 -19.72 11.87
N PRO A 79 -9.10 -19.84 12.91
CA PRO A 79 -7.71 -19.36 12.88
C PRO A 79 -6.76 -20.08 11.90
N ALA A 80 -7.19 -21.19 11.30
CA ALA A 80 -6.34 -22.10 10.51
C ALA A 80 -5.87 -21.51 9.15
N GLU A 81 -6.52 -20.45 8.66
CA GLU A 81 -6.16 -19.77 7.41
C GLU A 81 -5.32 -18.50 7.60
N ARG A 82 -5.01 -18.11 8.85
CA ARG A 82 -4.03 -17.05 9.15
C ARG A 82 -2.60 -17.60 8.96
N ARG A 83 -2.30 -18.10 7.77
CA ARG A 83 -0.95 -18.54 7.43
C ARG A 83 -0.09 -17.30 7.27
N ILE A 84 0.94 -17.22 8.11
CA ILE A 84 2.02 -16.24 7.96
C ILE A 84 2.57 -16.43 6.54
N PRO A 85 2.68 -15.37 5.72
CA PRO A 85 3.26 -15.49 4.39
C PRO A 85 4.66 -16.10 4.50
N GLU A 86 4.86 -17.24 3.84
CA GLU A 86 6.18 -17.87 3.73
C GLU A 86 6.89 -17.30 2.51
N PHE A 87 7.74 -16.31 2.75
CA PHE A 87 8.51 -15.65 1.70
C PHE A 87 9.41 -16.63 0.96
N GLY A 88 9.42 -16.57 -0.37
CA GLY A 88 10.25 -17.46 -1.19
C GLY A 88 9.66 -18.85 -1.46
N SER A 89 8.49 -19.17 -0.91
CA SER A 89 7.77 -20.40 -1.26
C SER A 89 7.10 -20.28 -2.63
N ASP A 90 6.73 -21.42 -3.23
CA ASP A 90 5.95 -21.45 -4.48
C ASP A 90 4.58 -20.75 -4.38
N LYS A 91 4.15 -20.39 -3.16
CA LYS A 91 2.88 -19.72 -2.86
C LYS A 91 3.04 -18.22 -2.61
N ASP A 92 4.27 -17.70 -2.68
CA ASP A 92 4.56 -16.28 -2.55
C ASP A 92 4.08 -15.55 -3.81
N PHE A 93 2.86 -15.01 -3.75
CA PHE A 93 2.24 -14.34 -4.87
C PHE A 93 3.03 -13.11 -5.35
N PRO A 94 3.53 -12.21 -4.47
CA PRO A 94 4.46 -11.15 -4.89
C PRO A 94 5.68 -11.66 -5.65
N LEU A 95 6.30 -12.76 -5.20
CA LEU A 95 7.45 -13.34 -5.89
C LEU A 95 7.06 -13.89 -7.27
N GLN A 96 5.92 -14.58 -7.38
CA GLN A 96 5.41 -15.05 -8.67
C GLN A 96 5.17 -13.89 -9.64
N GLN A 97 4.58 -12.78 -9.18
CA GLN A 97 4.38 -11.60 -9.99
C GLN A 97 5.71 -10.96 -10.44
N ALA A 98 6.71 -10.92 -9.56
CA ALA A 98 8.04 -10.43 -9.91
C ALA A 98 8.69 -11.30 -11.00
N VAL A 99 8.59 -12.63 -10.88
CA VAL A 99 9.10 -13.56 -11.89
C VAL A 99 8.36 -13.40 -13.23
N ASN A 100 7.04 -13.20 -13.20
CA ASN A 100 6.25 -12.94 -14.40
C ASN A 100 6.69 -11.65 -15.09
N GLN A 101 6.90 -10.58 -14.34
CA GLN A 101 7.40 -9.30 -14.87
C GLN A 101 8.77 -9.48 -15.56
N LEU A 102 9.70 -10.20 -14.93
CA LEU A 102 11.02 -10.47 -15.50
C LEU A 102 10.96 -11.32 -16.77
N ARG A 103 9.96 -12.19 -16.89
CA ARG A 103 9.72 -13.03 -18.07
C ARG A 103 8.86 -12.35 -19.15
N GLY A 104 8.44 -11.10 -18.94
CA GLY A 104 7.54 -10.39 -19.86
C GLY A 104 6.12 -10.94 -19.91
N GLN A 105 5.70 -11.69 -18.89
CA GLN A 105 4.35 -12.22 -18.74
C GLN A 105 3.44 -11.19 -18.05
N PRO A 106 2.11 -11.27 -18.25
CA PRO A 106 1.19 -10.32 -17.63
C PRO A 106 1.24 -10.42 -16.10
N VAL A 107 1.35 -9.27 -15.44
CA VAL A 107 1.31 -9.13 -13.98
C VAL A 107 -0.09 -8.76 -13.52
N LEU A 108 -0.54 -9.42 -12.45
CA LEU A 108 -1.78 -9.12 -11.76
C LEU A 108 -1.59 -7.91 -10.85
N VAL A 109 -2.12 -6.76 -11.29
CA VAL A 109 -2.10 -5.50 -10.53
C VAL A 109 -3.17 -5.53 -9.44
N SER A 110 -2.88 -4.90 -8.30
CA SER A 110 -3.78 -4.77 -7.15
C SER A 110 -5.18 -4.34 -7.56
N LYS A 111 -6.18 -5.04 -7.02
CA LYS A 111 -7.60 -4.67 -7.19
C LYS A 111 -8.12 -3.81 -6.04
N THR A 112 -7.40 -3.83 -4.91
CA THR A 112 -7.89 -3.24 -3.64
C THR A 112 -7.33 -1.85 -3.36
N GLN A 113 -6.17 -1.49 -3.93
CA GLN A 113 -5.57 -0.18 -3.74
C GLN A 113 -5.78 0.70 -4.97
N THR A 114 -6.52 1.79 -4.79
CA THR A 114 -6.65 2.85 -5.79
C THR A 114 -5.31 3.56 -5.98
N GLU A 115 -4.86 3.65 -7.24
CA GLU A 115 -3.64 4.36 -7.60
C GLU A 115 -3.67 5.80 -7.07
N ARG A 116 -2.67 6.12 -6.24
CA ARG A 116 -2.42 7.51 -5.85
C ARG A 116 -1.83 8.21 -7.09
N LYS A 117 -2.66 9.01 -7.77
CA LYS A 117 -2.19 9.84 -8.90
C LYS A 117 -0.97 10.63 -8.46
N GLU A 118 0.15 10.47 -9.18
CA GLU A 118 1.28 11.37 -9.01
C GLU A 118 0.81 12.80 -9.30
N GLU A 119 1.03 13.70 -8.35
CA GLU A 119 0.91 15.13 -8.61
C GLU A 119 1.87 15.46 -9.73
N LYS A 120 1.30 15.83 -10.89
CA LYS A 120 2.06 16.34 -12.02
C LYS A 120 2.89 17.52 -11.53
N LYS A 121 4.20 17.44 -11.73
CA LYS A 121 5.13 18.54 -11.51
C LYS A 121 4.59 19.74 -12.29
N ALA A 122 4.18 20.80 -11.58
CA ALA A 122 3.90 22.07 -12.23
C ALA A 122 5.19 22.54 -12.94
N PRO A 123 5.09 23.06 -14.19
CA PRO A 123 6.25 23.46 -14.97
C PRO A 123 7.09 24.54 -14.29
#